data_AF-A0A6I5CNZ8-F1
#
_entry.id   AF-A0A6I5CNZ8-F1
#
_cell.length_a   1.000
_cell.length_b   1.000
_cell.length_c   1.000
_cell.angle_alpha   90.00
_cell.angle_beta   90.00
_cell.angle_gamma   90.00
#
_symmetry.space_group_name_H-M   'P 1'
#
loop_
_entity.id
_entity.type
_entity.pdbx_description
1 polymer ?
#
loop_
_entity_poly.entity_id
_entity_poly.type
_entity_poly.pdbx_seq_one_letter_code
_entity_poly.pdbx_strand_id
1 'polypeptide(L)'
;VAQWVPGPAWSQPSAPVPPAFFGVTLNSSSGAMPGFTVGAVRLWDSRTRWSLLAPARGHFSWTVLDRLVAGARRAGLPVLLSFGGTPGWASPGGPRTPYGDGSRT
;
A
#
# COMPACT_ATOMS: atom_id res chain seq x y z
N VAL A 1 -16.74 30.86 -31.40
CA VAL A 1 -16.14 30.19 -32.57
C VAL A 1 -15.14 29.17 -32.04
N ALA A 2 -15.22 27.90 -32.42
CA ALA A 2 -14.26 26.89 -31.95
C ALA A 2 -12.89 27.14 -32.60
N GLN A 3 -11.82 27.15 -31.79
CA GLN A 3 -10.45 27.35 -32.28
C GLN A 3 -9.74 25.99 -32.35
N TRP A 4 -9.28 25.62 -33.55
CA TRP A 4 -8.44 24.46 -33.78
C TRP A 4 -6.97 24.82 -33.58
N VAL A 5 -6.24 24.05 -32.77
CA VAL A 5 -4.78 24.19 -32.61
C VAL A 5 -4.12 23.02 -33.33
N PRO A 6 -3.42 23.24 -34.46
CA PRO A 6 -2.71 22.17 -35.15
C PRO A 6 -1.49 21.72 -34.34
N GLY A 7 -1.30 20.40 -34.23
CA GLY A 7 -0.15 19.78 -33.58
C GLY A 7 -0.11 18.29 -33.88
N PRO A 8 1.04 17.62 -33.70
CA PRO A 8 1.11 16.17 -33.80
C PRO A 8 0.08 15.55 -32.85
N ALA A 9 -0.54 14.45 -33.27
CA ALA A 9 -1.38 13.68 -32.37
C ALA A 9 -0.56 13.34 -31.12
N TRP A 10 -1.15 13.54 -29.93
CA TRP A 10 -0.59 13.07 -28.67
C TRP A 10 -0.71 11.54 -28.61
N SER A 11 -0.05 10.83 -29.52
CA SER A 11 0.03 9.38 -29.51
C SER A 11 1.37 8.96 -28.92
N GLN A 12 1.30 8.06 -27.94
CA GLN A 12 2.44 7.28 -27.50
C GLN A 12 2.33 5.90 -28.17
N PRO A 13 3.43 5.32 -28.67
CA PRO A 13 3.40 3.95 -29.15
C PRO A 13 2.94 3.02 -28.02
N SER A 14 2.14 2.01 -28.36
CA SER A 14 1.70 1.03 -27.37
C SER A 14 2.91 0.27 -26.82
N ALA A 15 3.02 0.21 -25.50
CA ALA A 15 4.00 -0.59 -24.79
C ALA A 15 3.28 -1.65 -23.94
N PRO A 16 3.86 -2.86 -23.75
CA PRO A 16 3.31 -3.83 -22.82
C PRO A 16 3.20 -3.24 -21.41
N VAL A 17 2.08 -3.49 -20.73
CA VAL A 17 1.92 -3.09 -19.33
C VAL A 17 2.85 -3.94 -18.45
N PRO A 18 3.74 -3.33 -17.64
CA PRO A 18 4.63 -4.10 -16.77
C PRO A 18 3.86 -5.02 -15.82
N PRO A 19 4.36 -6.25 -15.54
CA PRO A 19 3.68 -7.18 -14.64
C PRO A 19 3.38 -6.61 -13.26
N ALA A 20 4.18 -5.66 -12.77
CA ALA A 20 3.98 -5.00 -11.48
C ALA A 20 2.62 -4.28 -11.32
N PHE A 21 1.93 -3.97 -12.42
CA PHE A 21 0.57 -3.44 -12.40
C PHE A 21 -0.51 -4.53 -12.19
N PHE A 22 -0.14 -5.80 -12.27
CA PHE A 22 -0.99 -6.96 -12.02
C PHE A 22 -0.54 -7.66 -10.73
N GLY A 23 -1.08 -7.20 -9.60
CA GLY A 23 -0.75 -7.71 -8.28
C GLY A 23 -1.98 -8.19 -7.50
N VAL A 24 -1.73 -8.64 -6.27
CA VAL A 24 -2.78 -9.06 -5.33
C VAL A 24 -2.68 -8.29 -4.01
N THR A 25 -3.81 -8.14 -3.33
CA THR A 25 -3.85 -7.58 -1.98
C THR A 25 -3.63 -8.69 -0.95
N LEU A 26 -2.68 -8.48 -0.04
CA LEU A 26 -2.40 -9.37 1.08
C LEU A 26 -3.09 -8.84 2.35
N ASN A 27 -4.08 -9.57 2.84
CA ASN A 27 -4.66 -9.41 4.17
C ASN A 27 -4.07 -10.46 5.12
N SER A 28 -2.76 -10.39 5.35
CA SER A 28 -2.03 -11.30 6.23
C SER A 28 -0.85 -10.59 6.87
N SER A 29 -0.40 -11.12 8.00
CA SER A 29 0.79 -10.67 8.75
C SER A 29 1.86 -11.77 8.89
N SER A 30 1.70 -12.89 8.17
CA SER A 30 2.61 -14.05 8.27
C SER A 30 3.94 -13.86 7.55
N GLY A 31 3.99 -13.01 6.52
CA GLY A 31 5.16 -12.91 5.62
C GLY A 31 5.19 -13.97 4.52
N ALA A 32 4.22 -14.88 4.47
CA ALA A 32 4.08 -15.81 3.35
C ALA A 32 3.59 -15.06 2.10
N MET A 33 4.17 -15.39 0.95
CA MET A 33 3.79 -14.81 -0.34
C MET A 33 2.89 -15.79 -1.12
N PRO A 34 2.11 -15.30 -2.11
CA PRO A 34 1.30 -16.17 -2.96
C PRO A 34 2.13 -17.27 -3.61
N GLY A 35 1.59 -18.50 -3.65
CA GLY A 35 2.21 -19.63 -4.34
C GLY A 35 1.97 -19.65 -5.85
N PHE A 36 1.22 -18.68 -6.37
CA PHE A 36 0.92 -18.50 -7.78
C PHE A 36 1.59 -17.23 -8.31
N THR A 37 1.76 -17.13 -9.63
CA THR A 37 2.43 -16.00 -10.27
C THR A 37 1.65 -14.70 -10.07
N VAL A 38 2.33 -13.70 -9.52
CA VAL A 38 1.84 -12.31 -9.38
C VAL A 38 2.99 -11.35 -9.69
N GLY A 39 2.68 -10.16 -10.19
CA GLY A 39 3.71 -9.16 -10.50
C GLY A 39 4.02 -8.21 -9.35
N ALA A 40 3.15 -8.11 -8.34
CA ALA A 40 3.35 -7.30 -7.14
C ALA A 40 2.41 -7.73 -6.00
N VAL A 41 2.71 -7.27 -4.78
CA VAL A 41 1.83 -7.43 -3.62
C VAL A 41 1.49 -6.08 -3.00
N ARG A 42 0.23 -5.91 -2.61
CA ARG A 42 -0.26 -4.75 -1.88
C ARG A 42 -0.53 -5.11 -0.42
N LEU A 43 0.03 -4.34 0.50
CA LEU A 43 -0.20 -4.48 1.93
C LEU A 43 -1.42 -3.64 2.32
N TRP A 44 -2.54 -4.30 2.63
CA TRP A 44 -3.79 -3.69 3.12
C TRP A 44 -4.45 -4.64 4.10
N ASP A 45 -4.87 -4.13 5.26
CA ASP A 45 -5.33 -4.95 6.39
C ASP A 45 -4.30 -6.03 6.85
N SER A 46 -3.04 -5.88 6.44
CA SER A 46 -1.89 -6.72 6.79
C SER A 46 -1.26 -6.39 8.14
N ARG A 47 -2.02 -5.74 9.05
CA ARG A 47 -1.50 -5.16 10.31
C ARG A 47 -0.37 -4.14 10.13
N THR A 48 -0.39 -3.37 9.05
CA THR A 48 0.60 -2.32 8.72
C THR A 48 0.00 -0.93 8.62
N ARG A 49 -1.17 -0.69 9.24
CA ARG A 49 -1.76 0.65 9.35
C ARG A 49 -0.90 1.53 10.24
N TRP A 50 -0.95 2.85 10.03
CA TRP A 50 -0.13 3.80 10.77
C TRP A 50 -0.37 3.74 12.27
N SER A 51 -1.62 3.54 12.72
CA SER A 51 -1.97 3.30 14.13
C SER A 51 -1.25 2.11 14.77
N LEU A 52 -0.94 1.07 14.00
CA LEU A 52 -0.21 -0.11 14.44
C LEU A 52 1.30 0.05 14.32
N LEU A 53 1.76 0.78 13.29
CA LEU A 53 3.17 1.09 13.08
C LEU A 53 3.69 2.14 14.07
N ALA A 54 2.84 3.06 14.52
CA ALA A 54 3.17 4.14 15.44
C ALA A 54 2.08 4.32 16.51
N PRO A 55 1.93 3.36 17.44
CA PRO A 55 0.86 3.37 18.44
C PRO A 55 0.91 4.58 19.37
N ALA A 56 2.10 5.13 19.62
CA ALA A 56 2.31 6.36 20.38
C ALA A 56 3.31 7.27 19.65
N ARG A 57 3.24 8.58 19.93
CA ARG A 57 4.14 9.57 19.31
C ARG A 57 5.59 9.22 19.63
N GLY A 58 6.42 9.02 18.60
CA GLY A 58 7.83 8.66 18.75
C GLY A 58 8.09 7.17 19.03
N HIS A 59 7.05 6.33 19.17
CA HIS A 59 7.18 4.90 19.38
C HIS A 59 6.72 4.15 18.13
N PHE A 60 7.62 3.41 17.51
CA PHE A 60 7.34 2.67 16.28
C PHE A 60 7.47 1.16 16.48
N SER A 61 6.60 0.40 15.81
CA SER A 61 6.64 -1.05 15.73
C SER A 61 6.73 -1.48 14.27
N TRP A 62 7.93 -1.83 13.82
CA TRP A 62 8.20 -2.23 12.43
C TRP A 62 8.09 -3.74 12.21
N THR A 63 8.00 -4.53 13.29
CA THR A 63 8.11 -6.00 13.26
C THR A 63 7.29 -6.69 12.18
N VAL A 64 6.02 -6.31 12.00
CA VAL A 64 5.14 -6.92 10.98
C VAL A 64 5.50 -6.43 9.59
N LEU A 65 5.77 -5.14 9.42
CA LEU A 65 6.16 -4.58 8.13
C LEU A 65 7.48 -5.18 7.65
N ASP A 66 8.47 -5.30 8.53
CA ASP A 66 9.76 -5.92 8.24
C ASP A 66 9.59 -7.38 7.81
N ARG A 67 8.75 -8.14 8.51
CA ARG A 67 8.44 -9.54 8.15
C ARG A 67 7.83 -9.64 6.76
N LEU A 68 6.86 -8.79 6.43
CA LEU A 68 6.19 -8.78 5.13
C LEU A 68 7.14 -8.35 4.01
N VAL A 69 7.91 -7.29 4.22
CA VAL A 69 8.92 -6.81 3.26
C VAL A 69 10.01 -7.87 3.05
N ALA A 70 10.46 -8.55 4.10
CA ALA A 70 11.41 -9.65 3.98
C ALA A 70 10.85 -10.82 3.18
N GLY A 71 9.58 -11.18 3.40
CA GLY A 71 8.87 -12.20 2.60
C GLY A 71 8.79 -11.83 1.12
N ALA A 72 8.35 -10.60 0.82
CA ALA A 72 8.24 -10.11 -0.55
C ALA A 72 9.61 -10.03 -1.25
N ARG A 73 10.65 -9.56 -0.55
CA ARG A 73 12.03 -9.53 -1.06
C ARG A 73 12.54 -10.91 -1.43
N ARG A 74 12.33 -11.93 -0.58
CA ARG A 74 12.72 -13.31 -0.90
C ARG A 74 11.99 -13.87 -2.10
N ALA A 75 10.75 -13.44 -2.33
CA ALA A 75 9.94 -13.85 -3.49
C ALA A 75 10.20 -12.98 -4.75
N GLY A 76 11.04 -11.95 -4.68
CA GLY A 76 11.27 -11.02 -5.80
C GLY A 76 10.05 -10.15 -6.14
N LEU A 77 9.14 -9.94 -5.18
CA LEU A 77 7.88 -9.23 -5.40
C LEU A 77 7.98 -7.76 -4.96
N PRO A 78 7.68 -6.79 -5.85
CA PRO A 78 7.47 -5.40 -5.48
C PRO A 78 6.34 -5.25 -4.46
N VAL A 79 6.50 -4.31 -3.52
CA VAL A 79 5.54 -4.04 -2.45
C VAL A 79 4.90 -2.67 -2.65
N LEU A 80 3.56 -2.64 -2.67
CA LEU A 80 2.77 -1.42 -2.50
C LEU A 80 2.26 -1.35 -1.06
N LEU A 81 2.78 -0.41 -0.28
CA LEU A 81 2.29 -0.15 1.07
C LEU A 81 1.08 0.78 1.00
N SER A 82 -0.06 0.33 1.53
CA SER A 82 -1.21 1.23 1.72
C SER A 82 -1.07 1.95 3.05
N PHE A 83 -0.52 3.15 3.02
CA PHE A 83 -0.31 3.95 4.21
C PHE A 83 -1.60 4.70 4.59
N GLY A 84 -2.10 4.47 5.81
CA GLY A 84 -3.34 5.06 6.31
C GLY A 84 -3.69 4.56 7.70
N GLY A 85 -4.87 4.91 8.22
CA GLY A 85 -5.30 4.58 9.57
C GLY A 85 -4.55 5.41 10.62
N THR A 86 -4.80 6.72 10.62
CA THR A 86 -4.08 7.71 11.45
C THR A 86 -4.19 7.36 12.93
N PRO A 87 -3.08 7.31 13.70
CA PRO A 87 -3.14 7.06 15.13
C PRO A 87 -3.86 8.19 15.87
N GLY A 88 -4.46 7.86 17.01
CA GLY A 88 -5.19 8.83 17.84
C GLY A 88 -4.35 10.02 18.28
N TRP A 89 -3.04 9.86 18.51
CA TRP A 89 -2.16 10.98 18.87
C TRP A 89 -1.90 11.94 17.70
N ALA A 90 -2.03 11.48 16.45
CA ALA A 90 -1.84 12.29 15.25
C ALA A 90 -3.15 12.93 14.75
N SER A 91 -4.30 12.38 15.13
CA SER A 91 -5.62 12.95 14.85
C SER A 91 -6.52 12.84 16.09
N PRO A 92 -6.30 13.63 17.17
CA PRO A 92 -7.05 13.47 18.41
C PRO A 92 -8.55 13.77 18.29
N GLY A 93 -8.92 14.70 17.40
CA GLY A 93 -10.32 15.06 17.11
C GLY A 93 -10.97 14.28 15.97
N GLY A 94 -10.23 13.39 15.29
CA GLY A 94 -10.76 12.62 14.17
C GLY A 94 -11.82 11.59 14.60
N PRO A 95 -12.83 11.32 13.77
CA PRO A 95 -13.72 10.18 13.95
C PRO A 95 -12.92 8.87 14.04
N ARG A 96 -13.36 7.95 14.90
CA ARG A 96 -12.79 6.60 14.94
C ARG A 96 -13.16 5.86 13.65
N THR A 97 -12.21 5.11 13.11
CA THR A 97 -12.54 4.16 12.04
C THR A 97 -13.26 2.94 12.63
N PRO A 98 -13.87 2.09 11.79
CA PRO A 98 -14.41 0.80 12.23
C PRO A 98 -13.36 -0.20 12.75
N TYR A 99 -12.06 0.08 12.59
CA TYR A 99 -11.01 -0.81 13.03
C TYR A 99 -10.77 -0.70 14.54
N GLY A 100 -10.63 -1.85 15.21
CA GLY A 100 -10.39 -1.92 16.66
C GLY A 100 -8.99 -1.49 17.13
N ASP A 101 -8.17 -0.89 16.27
CA ASP A 101 -6.81 -0.44 16.59
C ASP A 101 -6.72 1.04 16.98
N GLY A 102 -7.86 1.71 17.15
CA GLY A 102 -7.92 3.12 17.55
C GLY A 102 -7.51 4.09 16.46
N SER A 103 -7.40 3.63 15.21
CA SER A 103 -7.18 4.51 14.07
C SER A 103 -8.34 5.49 13.86
N ARG A 104 -8.02 6.61 13.21
CA ARG A 104 -8.94 7.71 12.90
C ARG A 104 -8.82 8.16 11.45
N THR A 105 -9.89 8.76 10.95
CA THR A 105 -9.94 9.46 9.65
C THR A 105 -9.49 10.91 9.80
#